data_AF-A0A422M4X3-F1
#
_entry.id   AF-A0A422M4X3-F1
#
_cell.length_a   1.000
_cell.length_b   1.000
_cell.length_c   1.000
_cell.angle_alpha   90.00
_cell.angle_beta   90.00
_cell.angle_gamma   90.00
#
_symmetry.space_group_name_H-M   'P 1'
#
loop_
_entity.id
_entity.type
_entity.pdbx_description
1 polymer ?
#
loop_
_entity_poly.entity_id
_entity_poly.type
_entity_poly.pdbx_seq_one_letter_code
_entity_poly.pdbx_strand_id
1 'polypeptide(L)'
;MKFNVDKLQEPLLKASMWVQNNTILQAVKNAFVRTIPFTVIGSFSNLIKMQLDALIKSQNLHWGWLTSIRNLFGYLGVATLGIVGLIVVISSAYSYAVELK
;
A
#
# COMPACT_ATOMS: atom_id res chain seq x y z
N MET A 1 23.01 31.40 -18.31
CA MET A 1 22.66 30.15 -19.05
C MET A 1 21.17 29.88 -18.84
N LYS A 2 20.32 30.11 -19.84
CA LYS A 2 18.93 29.65 -19.80
C LYS A 2 18.98 28.15 -20.11
N PHE A 3 18.82 27.30 -19.08
CA PHE A 3 18.66 25.87 -19.29
C PHE A 3 17.50 25.67 -20.25
N ASN A 4 17.77 25.03 -21.38
CA ASN A 4 16.80 24.88 -22.45
C ASN A 4 15.88 23.71 -22.09
N VAL A 5 14.88 23.99 -21.25
CA VAL A 5 13.94 23.02 -20.67
C VAL A 5 13.27 22.18 -21.75
N ASP A 6 13.05 22.76 -22.93
CA ASP A 6 12.41 22.12 -24.08
C ASP A 6 13.24 20.93 -24.63
N LYS A 7 14.58 21.06 -24.65
CA LYS A 7 15.47 19.96 -25.09
C LYS A 7 15.53 18.79 -24.11
N LEU A 8 15.18 19.02 -22.84
CA LEU A 8 15.10 17.98 -21.81
C LEU A 8 13.69 17.38 -21.71
N GLN A 9 12.64 18.19 -21.93
CA GLN A 9 11.25 17.74 -21.89
C GLN A 9 10.94 16.73 -22.98
N GLU A 10 11.41 16.94 -24.21
CA GLU A 10 11.08 16.07 -25.33
C GLU A 10 11.52 14.59 -25.14
N PRO A 11 12.77 14.28 -24.74
CA PRO A 11 13.17 12.91 -24.44
C PRO A 11 12.48 12.36 -23.19
N LEU A 12 12.22 13.19 -22.17
CA LEU A 12 11.47 12.78 -20.96
C LEU A 12 10.03 12.40 -21.29
N LEU A 13 9.36 13.14 -22.18
CA LEU A 13 8.01 12.84 -22.65
C LEU A 13 7.96 11.56 -23.48
N LYS A 14 8.96 11.32 -24.34
CA LYS A 14 9.06 10.06 -25.09
C LYS A 14 9.27 8.87 -24.15
N ALA A 15 10.13 9.02 -23.14
CA ALA A 15 10.34 7.99 -22.13
C ALA A 15 9.08 7.74 -21.28
N SER A 16 8.37 8.79 -20.86
CA SER A 16 7.14 8.65 -20.08
C SER A 16 6.04 7.96 -20.87
N MET A 17 5.84 8.32 -22.14
CA MET A 17 4.87 7.64 -23.01
C MET A 17 5.23 6.18 -23.23
N TRP A 18 6.53 5.85 -23.39
CA TRP A 18 6.98 4.47 -23.52
C TRP A 18 6.65 3.64 -22.26
N VAL A 19 6.89 4.18 -21.06
CA VAL A 19 6.52 3.54 -19.78
C VAL A 19 5.00 3.41 -19.64
N GLN A 20 4.26 4.46 -20.03
CA GLN A 20 2.81 4.49 -19.92
C GLN A 20 2.14 3.46 -20.83
N ASN A 21 2.68 3.27 -22.04
CA ASN A 21 2.14 2.32 -23.02
C ASN A 21 2.60 0.87 -22.78
N ASN A 22 3.47 0.63 -21.81
CA ASN A 22 3.93 -0.72 -21.47
C ASN A 22 2.88 -1.44 -20.59
N THR A 23 2.21 -2.44 -21.17
CA THR A 23 1.16 -3.23 -20.52
C THR A 23 1.65 -3.90 -19.23
N ILE A 24 2.83 -4.52 -19.23
CA ILE A 24 3.39 -5.16 -18.03
C ILE A 24 3.54 -4.15 -16.87
N LEU A 25 4.08 -2.97 -17.15
CA LEU A 25 4.22 -1.91 -16.14
C LEU A 25 2.86 -1.37 -15.68
N GLN A 26 1.87 -1.27 -16.58
CA GLN A 26 0.50 -0.88 -16.20
C GLN A 26 -0.18 -1.95 -15.35
N ALA A 27 -0.06 -3.22 -15.69
CA ALA A 27 -0.59 -4.34 -14.92
C ALA A 27 -0.01 -4.37 -13.49
N VAL A 28 1.31 -4.19 -13.36
CA VAL A 28 1.98 -4.09 -12.04
C VAL A 28 1.46 -2.87 -11.27
N LYS A 29 1.43 -1.69 -11.90
CA LYS A 29 0.90 -0.46 -11.27
C LYS A 29 -0.53 -0.68 -10.75
N ASN A 30 -1.41 -1.22 -11.59
CA ASN A 30 -2.81 -1.47 -11.25
C ASN A 30 -2.95 -2.50 -10.13
N ALA A 31 -2.06 -3.49 -10.08
CA ALA A 31 -2.02 -4.46 -8.99
C ALA A 31 -1.68 -3.82 -7.65
N PHE A 32 -0.69 -2.92 -7.62
CA PHE A 32 -0.32 -2.16 -6.42
C PHE A 32 -1.40 -1.16 -6.00
N VAL A 33 -2.11 -0.52 -6.94
CA VAL A 33 -3.24 0.35 -6.59
C VAL A 33 -4.31 -0.40 -5.79
N ARG A 34 -4.55 -1.67 -6.13
CA ARG A 34 -5.52 -2.53 -5.43
C ARG A 34 -5.06 -2.95 -4.03
N THR A 35 -3.77 -2.82 -3.69
CA THR A 35 -3.28 -3.11 -2.33
C THR A 35 -3.33 -1.92 -1.39
N ILE A 36 -3.54 -0.70 -1.92
CA ILE A 36 -3.61 0.54 -1.13
C ILE A 36 -4.63 0.45 0.02
N PRO A 37 -5.88 -0.03 -0.17
CA PRO A 37 -6.83 -0.11 0.95
C PRO A 37 -6.33 -1.00 2.09
N PHE A 38 -5.64 -2.11 1.76
CA PHE A 38 -5.08 -3.03 2.75
C PHE A 38 -3.91 -2.41 3.52
N THR A 39 -3.01 -1.72 2.82
CA THR A 39 -1.87 -1.06 3.47
C THR A 39 -2.31 0.10 4.35
N VAL A 40 -3.33 0.85 3.92
CA VAL A 40 -3.95 1.93 4.71
C VAL A 40 -4.58 1.37 5.98
N ILE A 41 -5.47 0.37 5.87
CA ILE A 41 -6.13 -0.24 7.03
C ILE A 41 -5.11 -0.85 7.99
N GLY A 42 -4.10 -1.54 7.47
CA GLY A 42 -3.05 -2.14 8.29
C GLY A 42 -2.22 -1.11 9.04
N SER A 43 -1.84 -0.04 8.37
CA SER A 43 -1.07 1.06 8.97
C SER A 43 -1.87 1.77 10.07
N PHE A 44 -3.14 2.09 9.81
CA PHE A 44 -4.03 2.68 10.82
C PHE A 44 -4.27 1.75 12.00
N SER A 45 -4.49 0.46 11.75
CA SER A 45 -4.66 -0.54 12.81
C SER A 45 -3.42 -0.62 13.71
N ASN A 46 -2.23 -0.58 13.12
CA ASN A 46 -0.98 -0.58 13.89
C ASN A 46 -0.79 0.70 14.71
N LEU A 47 -1.13 1.87 14.14
CA LEU A 47 -1.11 3.14 14.86
C LEU A 47 -2.06 3.14 16.05
N ILE A 48 -3.30 2.66 15.86
CA ILE A 48 -4.29 2.56 16.95
C ILE A 48 -3.77 1.64 18.05
N LYS A 49 -3.22 0.47 17.69
CA LYS A 49 -2.60 -0.45 18.65
C LYS A 49 -1.48 0.24 19.45
N MET A 50 -0.58 0.97 18.80
CA MET A 50 0.51 1.71 19.46
C MET A 50 -0.03 2.73 20.47
N GLN A 51 -1.09 3.46 20.11
CA GLN A 51 -1.70 4.45 21.00
C GLN A 51 -2.38 3.78 22.19
N LEU A 52 -3.07 2.65 21.97
CA LEU A 52 -3.66 1.85 23.05
C LEU A 52 -2.57 1.27 23.98
N ASP A 53 -1.45 0.81 23.44
CA ASP A 53 -0.31 0.32 24.22
C ASP A 53 0.30 1.42 25.09
N ALA A 54 0.48 2.62 24.54
CA ALA A 54 0.97 3.77 25.29
C ALA A 54 -0.01 4.19 26.40
N LEU A 55 -1.32 4.18 26.12
CA LEU A 55 -2.36 4.51 27.09
C LEU A 55 -2.41 3.50 28.24
N ILE A 56 -2.44 2.20 27.93
CA ILE A 56 -2.43 1.11 28.93
C ILE A 56 -1.22 1.24 29.84
N LYS A 57 -0.03 1.47 29.25
CA LYS A 57 1.23 1.57 29.99
C LYS A 57 1.32 2.84 30.84
N SER A 58 0.85 3.98 30.35
CA SER A 58 0.94 5.26 31.08
C SER A 58 -0.04 5.35 32.25
N GLN A 59 -1.23 4.77 32.10
CA GLN A 59 -2.30 4.83 33.11
C GLN A 59 -2.39 3.56 33.98
N ASN A 60 -1.49 2.59 33.75
CA ASN A 60 -1.46 1.28 34.43
C ASN A 60 -2.82 0.57 34.42
N LEU A 61 -3.51 0.60 33.27
CA LEU A 61 -4.88 0.11 33.12
C LEU A 61 -4.90 -1.40 32.85
N HIS A 62 -5.58 -2.17 33.71
CA HIS A 62 -5.73 -3.63 33.57
C HIS A 62 -7.13 -4.03 33.10
N TRP A 63 -7.76 -3.22 32.24
CA TRP A 63 -9.09 -3.52 31.74
C TRP A 63 -9.03 -4.57 30.63
N GLY A 64 -9.66 -5.73 30.86
CA GLY A 64 -9.68 -6.84 29.91
C GLY A 64 -10.23 -6.43 28.53
N TRP A 65 -11.29 -5.63 28.49
CA TRP A 65 -11.88 -5.14 27.24
C TRP A 65 -10.90 -4.27 26.43
N LEU A 66 -10.10 -3.43 27.09
CA LEU A 66 -9.12 -2.56 26.44
C LEU A 66 -7.98 -3.39 25.82
N THR A 67 -7.58 -4.46 26.52
CA THR A 67 -6.61 -5.43 26.03
C THR A 67 -7.14 -6.19 24.81
N SER A 68 -8.42 -6.58 24.82
CA SER A 68 -9.07 -7.22 23.66
C SER A 68 -9.10 -6.32 22.43
N ILE A 69 -9.44 -5.04 22.59
CA ILE A 69 -9.43 -4.06 21.48
C ILE A 69 -8.01 -3.87 20.93
N ARG A 70 -7.02 -3.74 21.81
CA ARG A 70 -5.60 -3.66 21.45
C ARG A 70 -5.16 -4.88 20.63
N ASN A 71 -5.55 -6.08 21.03
CA ASN A 71 -5.24 -7.31 20.30
C ASN A 71 -5.96 -7.38 18.95
N LEU A 72 -7.22 -6.96 18.88
CA LEU A 72 -7.99 -6.89 17.62
C LEU A 72 -7.26 -6.05 16.57
N PHE A 73 -6.84 -4.83 16.93
CA PHE A 73 -6.08 -3.97 16.01
C PHE A 73 -4.71 -4.56 15.65
N GLY A 74 -4.10 -5.33 16.54
CA GLY A 74 -2.91 -6.12 16.23
C GLY A 74 -3.15 -7.19 15.16
N TYR A 75 -4.24 -7.96 15.30
CA TYR A 75 -4.60 -8.98 14.31
C TYR A 75 -4.99 -8.37 12.98
N LEU A 76 -5.74 -7.26 12.98
CA LEU A 76 -6.07 -6.53 11.76
C LEU A 76 -4.80 -6.08 11.03
N GLY A 77 -3.84 -5.48 11.75
CA GLY A 77 -2.56 -5.06 11.17
C GLY A 77 -1.79 -6.21 10.52
N VAL A 78 -1.67 -7.35 11.22
CA VAL A 78 -0.99 -8.55 10.70
C VAL A 78 -1.73 -9.15 9.52
N ALA A 79 -3.06 -9.28 9.61
CA ALA A 79 -3.87 -9.86 8.55
C ALA A 79 -3.82 -9.03 7.28
N THR A 80 -3.83 -7.70 7.36
CA THR A 80 -3.81 -6.85 6.17
C THR A 80 -2.42 -6.71 5.57
N LEU A 81 -1.36 -6.54 6.39
CA LEU A 81 0.00 -6.32 5.89
C LEU A 81 0.70 -7.63 5.52
N GLY A 82 0.44 -8.71 6.28
CA GLY A 82 1.07 -10.02 6.09
C GLY A 82 0.65 -10.72 4.80
N ILE A 83 -0.53 -10.40 4.26
CA ILE A 83 -1.04 -11.01 3.02
C ILE A 83 -0.86 -10.13 1.78
N VAL A 84 -0.28 -8.93 1.90
CA VAL A 84 -0.12 -7.99 0.76
C VAL A 84 0.59 -8.66 -0.41
N GLY A 85 1.64 -9.44 -0.14
CA GLY A 85 2.37 -10.16 -1.19
C GLY A 85 1.48 -11.09 -2.01
N LEU A 86 0.57 -11.83 -1.37
CA LEU A 86 -0.39 -12.69 -2.05
C LEU A 86 -1.38 -11.89 -2.89
N ILE A 87 -1.89 -10.78 -2.34
CA ILE A 87 -2.80 -9.88 -3.05
C ILE A 87 -2.12 -9.30 -4.30
N VAL A 88 -0.86 -8.85 -4.20
CA VAL A 88 -0.11 -8.31 -5.35
C VAL A 88 0.02 -9.36 -6.46
N VAL A 89 0.35 -10.61 -6.13
CA VAL A 89 0.53 -11.68 -7.13
C VAL A 89 -0.78 -11.96 -7.86
N ILE A 90 -1.87 -12.19 -7.12
CA ILE A 90 -3.19 -12.48 -7.71
C ILE A 90 -3.68 -11.29 -8.55
N SER A 91 -3.51 -10.08 -8.03
CA SER A 91 -3.96 -8.84 -8.66
C SER A 91 -3.16 -8.52 -9.94
N SER A 92 -1.86 -8.82 -9.95
CA SER A 92 -0.99 -8.67 -11.13
C SER A 92 -1.36 -9.67 -12.21
N ALA A 93 -1.54 -10.94 -11.84
CA ALA A 93 -1.96 -12.00 -12.77
C ALA A 93 -3.32 -11.68 -13.39
N TYR A 94 -4.29 -11.22 -12.59
CA TYR A 94 -5.59 -10.79 -13.07
C TYR A 94 -5.49 -9.59 -14.03
N SER A 95 -4.75 -8.54 -13.66
CA SER A 95 -4.65 -7.32 -14.48
C SER A 95 -3.96 -7.61 -15.81
N TYR A 96 -2.92 -8.44 -15.79
CA TYR A 96 -2.24 -8.88 -17.01
C TYR A 96 -3.14 -9.73 -17.92
N ALA A 97 -3.91 -10.66 -17.34
CA ALA A 97 -4.88 -11.46 -18.11
C ALA A 97 -6.00 -10.62 -18.74
N VAL A 98 -6.39 -9.52 -18.10
CA VAL A 98 -7.38 -8.57 -18.66
C VAL A 98 -6.79 -7.76 -19.80
N GLU A 99 -5.51 -7.37 -19.73
CA GLU A 99 -4.84 -6.61 -20.81
C GLU A 99 -4.46 -7.46 -22.03
N LEU A 100 -4.38 -8.78 -21.89
CA LEU A 100 -4.10 -9.72 -22.99
C LEU A 100 -5.36 -10.13 -23.78
N LYS A 101 -6.55 -9.76 -23.32
CA LYS A 101 -7.82 -9.93 -24.06
C LYS A 101 -8.08 -8.73 -24.96
#